data_AF-A0A0R3N1G9-F1
#
_entry.id   AF-A0A0R3N1G9-F1
#
_cell.length_a   1.000
_cell.length_b   1.000
_cell.length_c   1.000
_cell.angle_alpha   90.00
_cell.angle_beta   90.00
_cell.angle_gamma   90.00
#
_symmetry.space_group_name_H-M   'P 1'
#
loop_
_entity.id
_entity.type
_entity.pdbx_description
1 polymer ?
#
loop_
_entity_poly.entity_id
_entity_poly.type
_entity_poly.pdbx_seq_one_letter_code
_entity_poly.pdbx_strand_id
1 'polypeptide(L)'
;MPVGEYVSPDGRLKFLVTCPDGDWTVGFDGFPWHTHGSILAELSGQDEISAVERFLADLIGNVSVIALTRISGELTSVWVTDDPQGALRDCRKYGQDDETVEFRLWNGTRVDI
;
A
#
# COMPACT_ATOMS: atom_id res chain seq x y z
N MET A 1 -18.52 0.95 -8.05
CA MET A 1 -17.94 1.97 -7.15
C MET A 1 -16.99 1.28 -6.21
N PRO A 2 -15.69 1.59 -6.26
CA PRO A 2 -14.66 0.91 -5.45
C PRO A 2 -14.66 1.31 -3.97
N VAL A 3 -15.59 2.16 -3.52
CA VAL A 3 -15.72 2.55 -2.11
C VAL A 3 -16.02 1.33 -1.25
N GLY A 4 -15.21 1.12 -0.21
CA GLY A 4 -15.40 0.02 0.71
C GLY A 4 -14.14 -0.34 1.49
N GLU A 5 -14.28 -1.39 2.30
CA GLU A 5 -13.20 -2.02 3.04
C GLU A 5 -12.83 -3.34 2.37
N TYR A 6 -11.52 -3.58 2.22
CA TYR A 6 -10.98 -4.80 1.63
C TYR A 6 -10.04 -5.41 2.65
N VAL A 7 -10.27 -6.65 3.05
CA VAL A 7 -9.41 -7.36 4.00
C VAL A 7 -8.55 -8.36 3.24
N SER A 8 -7.26 -8.41 3.56
CA SER A 8 -6.35 -9.37 2.94
C SER A 8 -6.78 -10.80 3.27
N PRO A 9 -6.53 -11.80 2.40
CA PRO A 9 -6.93 -13.19 2.65
C PRO A 9 -6.41 -13.78 3.96
N ASP A 10 -5.26 -13.31 4.46
CA ASP A 10 -4.70 -13.71 5.76
C ASP A 10 -5.22 -12.90 6.96
N GLY A 11 -6.12 -11.94 6.72
CA GLY A 11 -6.75 -11.10 7.75
C GLY A 11 -5.82 -10.06 8.39
N ARG A 12 -4.60 -9.87 7.88
CA ARG A 12 -3.58 -9.04 8.52
C ARG A 12 -3.59 -7.58 8.09
N LEU A 13 -4.09 -7.28 6.89
CA LEU A 13 -4.19 -5.94 6.35
C LEU A 13 -5.63 -5.64 5.98
N LYS A 14 -6.04 -4.39 6.22
CA LYS A 14 -7.28 -3.84 5.69
C LYS A 14 -6.96 -2.61 4.86
N PHE A 15 -7.53 -2.54 3.68
CA PHE A 15 -7.39 -1.44 2.74
C PHE A 15 -8.72 -0.70 2.63
N LEU A 16 -8.69 0.62 2.70
CA LEU A 16 -9.84 1.50 2.68
C LEU A 16 -9.84 2.28 1.37
N VAL A 17 -11.00 2.35 0.72
CA VAL A 17 -11.26 3.25 -0.40
C VAL A 17 -12.44 4.12 -0.02
N THR A 18 -12.24 5.43 0.02
CA THR A 18 -13.25 6.42 0.43
C THR A 18 -13.34 7.55 -0.59
N CYS A 19 -14.49 8.22 -0.64
CA CYS A 19 -14.70 9.37 -1.52
C CYS A 19 -15.63 10.40 -0.83
N PRO A 20 -15.23 10.98 0.31
CA PRO A 20 -15.97 12.09 0.91
C PRO A 20 -15.92 13.30 -0.03
N ASP A 21 -17.06 13.93 -0.28
CA ASP A 21 -17.17 15.16 -1.07
C ASP A 21 -16.51 15.13 -2.46
N GLY A 22 -16.35 13.93 -3.05
CA GLY A 22 -15.74 13.73 -4.36
C GLY A 22 -14.21 13.57 -4.36
N ASP A 23 -13.54 13.63 -3.21
CA ASP A 23 -12.08 13.42 -3.11
C ASP A 23 -11.78 11.95 -2.79
N TRP A 24 -11.30 11.21 -3.79
CA TRP A 24 -10.92 9.81 -3.62
C TRP A 24 -9.67 9.68 -2.76
N THR A 25 -9.76 8.92 -1.68
CA THR A 25 -8.63 8.60 -0.80
C THR A 25 -8.53 7.09 -0.61
N VAL A 26 -7.32 6.54 -0.76
CA VAL A 26 -7.04 5.12 -0.58
C VAL A 26 -5.84 4.90 0.35
N GLY A 27 -5.92 3.90 1.24
CA GLY A 27 -4.84 3.64 2.20
C GLY A 27 -5.08 2.40 3.06
N PHE A 28 -4.10 2.04 3.88
CA PHE A 28 -4.23 0.93 4.82
C PHE A 28 -4.81 1.40 6.15
N ASP A 29 -5.84 0.71 6.64
CA ASP A 29 -6.47 1.00 7.94
C ASP A 29 -5.45 0.90 9.07
N GLY A 30 -5.40 1.91 9.94
CA GLY A 30 -4.46 1.98 11.05
C GLY A 30 -3.03 2.41 10.70
N PHE A 31 -2.73 2.74 9.43
CA PHE A 31 -1.41 3.18 9.00
C PHE A 31 -1.47 4.57 8.33
N PRO A 32 -0.41 5.39 8.45
CA PRO A 32 -0.44 6.78 7.98
C PRO A 32 -0.41 6.91 6.45
N TRP A 33 0.07 5.89 5.74
CA TRP A 33 0.21 5.94 4.30
C TRP A 33 -1.16 5.89 3.61
N HIS A 34 -1.38 6.86 2.73
CA HIS A 34 -2.49 6.92 1.81
C HIS A 34 -2.08 7.69 0.55
N THR A 35 -2.88 7.57 -0.50
CA THR A 35 -2.78 8.43 -1.69
C THR A 35 -4.17 8.87 -2.15
N HIS A 36 -4.21 9.85 -3.05
CA HIS A 36 -5.43 10.43 -3.58
C HIS A 36 -5.72 9.95 -5.00
N GLY A 37 -6.99 9.89 -5.38
CA GLY A 37 -7.40 9.52 -6.73
C GLY A 37 -6.86 10.47 -7.78
N SER A 38 -6.74 11.77 -7.48
CA SER A 38 -6.11 12.77 -8.35
C SER A 38 -4.65 12.46 -8.67
N ILE A 39 -3.88 12.00 -7.68
CA ILE A 39 -2.49 11.55 -7.87
C ILE A 39 -2.46 10.28 -8.73
N LEU A 40 -3.32 9.32 -8.45
CA LEU A 40 -3.42 8.09 -9.24
C LEU A 40 -3.82 8.37 -10.70
N ALA A 41 -4.74 9.31 -10.92
CA ALA A 41 -5.17 9.77 -12.24
C ALA A 41 -4.01 10.39 -13.02
N GLU A 42 -3.26 11.30 -12.39
CA GLU A 42 -2.08 11.94 -13.01
C GLU A 42 -1.02 10.90 -13.41
N LEU A 43 -0.68 9.96 -12.52
CA LEU A 43 0.34 8.94 -12.78
C LEU A 43 -0.07 7.93 -13.84
N SER A 44 -1.37 7.63 -13.95
CA SER A 44 -1.89 6.62 -14.88
C SER A 44 -2.37 7.18 -16.21
N GLY A 45 -2.59 8.49 -16.31
CA GLY A 45 -3.23 9.14 -17.46
C GLY A 45 -4.72 8.81 -17.61
N GLN A 46 -5.38 8.35 -16.53
CA GLN A 46 -6.80 7.98 -16.51
C GLN A 46 -7.61 9.00 -15.70
N ASP A 47 -8.94 8.93 -15.76
CA ASP A 47 -9.78 9.62 -14.79
C ASP A 47 -9.64 8.99 -13.39
N GLU A 48 -10.00 9.73 -12.34
CA GLU A 48 -9.80 9.30 -10.95
C GLU A 48 -10.49 7.98 -10.60
N ILE A 49 -11.69 7.74 -11.13
CA ILE A 49 -12.43 6.51 -10.84
C ILE A 49 -11.70 5.32 -11.46
N SER A 50 -11.35 5.40 -12.74
CA SER A 50 -10.60 4.36 -13.44
C SER A 50 -9.23 4.11 -12.80
N ALA A 51 -8.54 5.16 -12.37
CA ALA A 51 -7.24 5.05 -11.71
C ALA A 51 -7.32 4.36 -10.35
N VAL A 52 -8.33 4.69 -9.54
CA VAL A 52 -8.60 4.04 -8.25
C VAL A 52 -9.01 2.58 -8.44
N GLU A 53 -9.90 2.28 -9.39
CA GLU A 53 -10.31 0.91 -9.71
C GLU A 53 -9.13 0.06 -10.17
N ARG A 54 -8.26 0.62 -11.02
CA ARG A 54 -7.03 -0.06 -11.45
C ARG A 54 -6.07 -0.30 -10.30
N PHE A 55 -5.80 0.71 -9.47
CA PHE A 55 -4.91 0.57 -8.32
C PHE A 55 -5.41 -0.52 -7.37
N LEU A 56 -6.71 -0.52 -7.07
CA LEU A 56 -7.33 -1.53 -6.22
C LEU A 56 -7.24 -2.92 -6.86
N ALA A 57 -7.49 -3.04 -8.16
CA ALA A 57 -7.37 -4.30 -8.90
C ALA A 57 -5.94 -4.85 -8.87
N ASP A 58 -4.92 -4.01 -9.07
CA ASP A 58 -3.52 -4.40 -9.00
C ASP A 58 -3.13 -4.85 -7.58
N LEU A 59 -3.63 -4.16 -6.55
CA LEU A 59 -3.41 -4.55 -5.15
C LEU A 59 -4.03 -5.93 -4.87
N ILE A 60 -5.35 -6.08 -5.04
CA ILE A 60 -6.05 -7.33 -4.68
C ILE A 60 -5.68 -8.50 -5.60
N GLY A 61 -5.25 -8.19 -6.83
CA GLY A 61 -4.78 -9.13 -7.84
C GLY A 61 -3.35 -9.65 -7.61
N ASN A 62 -2.69 -9.23 -6.53
CA ASN A 62 -1.31 -9.59 -6.20
C ASN A 62 -0.28 -9.08 -7.23
N VAL A 63 -0.55 -7.93 -7.84
CA VAL A 63 0.39 -7.25 -8.75
C VAL A 63 1.23 -6.23 -7.98
N SER A 64 0.60 -5.45 -7.10
CA SER A 64 1.31 -4.46 -6.30
C SER A 64 2.11 -5.08 -5.15
N VAL A 65 3.33 -4.58 -4.93
CA VAL A 65 4.16 -4.96 -3.78
C VAL A 65 3.83 -4.06 -2.60
N ILE A 66 3.60 -4.67 -1.44
CA ILE A 66 3.34 -4.01 -0.18
C ILE A 66 4.59 -4.11 0.67
N ALA A 67 5.10 -2.97 1.13
CA ALA A 67 6.18 -2.88 2.10
C ALA A 67 5.62 -2.72 3.51
N LEU A 68 6.27 -3.35 4.48
CA LEU A 68 5.91 -3.36 5.89
C LEU A 68 7.16 -3.04 6.70
N THR A 69 7.17 -1.96 7.48
CA THR A 69 8.25 -1.72 8.43
C THR A 69 7.87 -2.14 9.83
N ARG A 70 8.86 -2.66 10.54
CA ARG A 70 8.73 -2.99 11.96
C ARG A 70 9.84 -2.32 12.75
N ILE A 71 9.50 -1.83 13.93
CA ILE A 71 10.47 -1.34 14.92
C ILE A 71 10.24 -2.17 16.18
N SER A 72 11.31 -2.75 16.74
CA SER A 72 11.22 -3.71 17.85
C SER A 72 10.23 -4.86 17.60
N GLY A 73 10.04 -5.25 16.33
CA GLY A 73 9.10 -6.29 15.89
C GLY A 73 7.64 -5.84 15.76
N GLU A 74 7.27 -4.65 16.23
CA GLU A 74 5.94 -4.07 16.07
C GLU A 74 5.76 -3.50 14.67
N LEU A 75 4.63 -3.75 14.01
CA LEU A 75 4.33 -3.21 12.68
C LEU A 75 4.00 -1.72 12.78
N THR A 76 4.82 -0.86 12.18
CA THR A 76 4.71 0.60 12.33
C THR A 76 4.24 1.30 11.06
N SER A 77 4.57 0.78 9.87
CA SER A 77 4.09 1.34 8.60
C SER A 77 3.80 0.25 7.57
N VAL A 78 2.85 0.55 6.69
CA VAL A 78 2.46 -0.28 5.56
C VAL A 78 2.18 0.62 4.36
N TRP A 79 2.78 0.35 3.21
CA TRP A 79 2.55 1.13 1.98
C TRP A 79 2.74 0.29 0.72
N VAL A 80 2.19 0.75 -0.41
CA VAL A 80 2.46 0.17 -1.73
C VAL A 80 3.72 0.82 -2.30
N THR A 81 4.64 0.00 -2.84
CA THR A 81 5.89 0.46 -3.45
C THR A 81 6.10 -0.12 -4.84
N ASP A 82 6.64 0.69 -5.74
CA ASP A 82 7.15 0.30 -7.06
C ASP A 82 8.67 0.03 -7.05
N ASP A 83 9.38 0.46 -6.00
CA ASP A 83 10.81 0.21 -5.79
C ASP A 83 11.09 -0.48 -4.43
N PRO A 84 10.85 -1.80 -4.31
CA PRO A 84 11.19 -2.55 -3.10
C PRO A 84 12.69 -2.52 -2.76
N GLN A 85 13.57 -2.49 -3.76
CA GLN A 85 15.03 -2.44 -3.54
C GLN A 85 15.45 -1.10 -2.94
N GLY A 86 14.86 -0.01 -3.42
CA GLY A 86 15.02 1.32 -2.85
C GLY A 86 14.54 1.41 -1.41
N ALA A 87 13.33 0.92 -1.14
CA ALA A 87 12.79 0.85 0.21
C ALA A 87 13.70 0.06 1.17
N LEU A 88 14.24 -1.08 0.73
CA LEU A 88 15.20 -1.88 1.51
C LEU A 88 16.49 -1.12 1.78
N ARG A 89 17.04 -0.45 0.76
CA ARG A 89 18.26 0.37 0.89
C ARG A 89 18.05 1.54 1.84
N ASP A 90 16.90 2.20 1.77
CA ASP A 90 16.60 3.38 2.59
C ASP A 90 16.35 2.99 4.04
N CYS A 91 15.65 1.90 4.31
CA CYS A 91 15.52 1.33 5.66
C CYS A 91 16.89 1.01 6.26
N ARG A 92 17.81 0.38 5.50
CA ARG A 92 19.18 0.11 5.98
C ARG A 92 20.03 1.35 6.23
N LYS A 93 19.78 2.44 5.51
CA LYS A 93 20.61 3.65 5.54
C LYS A 93 20.12 4.68 6.54
N TYR A 94 18.80 4.80 6.69
CA TYR A 94 18.15 5.87 7.44
C TYR A 94 17.20 5.36 8.53
N GLY A 95 16.89 4.06 8.54
CA GLY A 95 16.05 3.45 9.57
C GLY A 95 16.75 3.33 10.92
N GLN A 96 15.97 2.97 11.93
CA GLN A 96 16.49 2.71 13.27
C GLN A 96 17.27 1.39 13.33
N ASP A 97 18.11 1.20 14.34
CA ASP A 97 18.98 0.01 14.47
C ASP A 97 18.20 -1.31 14.52
N ASP A 98 16.98 -1.28 15.06
CA ASP A 98 16.05 -2.40 15.17
C ASP A 98 14.89 -2.32 14.16
N GLU A 99 14.96 -1.38 13.21
CA GLU A 99 13.99 -1.26 12.14
C GLU A 99 14.25 -2.30 11.05
N THR A 100 13.19 -3.01 10.66
CA THR A 100 13.22 -3.95 9.54
C THR A 100 12.15 -3.60 8.53
N VAL A 101 12.39 -3.99 7.27
CA VAL A 101 11.40 -3.89 6.21
C VAL A 101 11.19 -5.24 5.54
N GLU A 102 9.93 -5.61 5.36
CA GLU A 102 9.48 -6.84 4.70
C GLU A 102 8.58 -6.49 3.52
N PHE A 103 8.54 -7.36 2.52
CA PHE A 103 7.71 -7.18 1.33
C PHE A 103 6.77 -8.36 1.14
N ARG A 104 5.53 -8.08 0.73
CA ARG A 104 4.53 -9.10 0.43
C ARG A 104 3.55 -8.63 -0.64
N LEU A 105 2.81 -9.59 -1.17
CA LEU A 105 1.61 -9.36 -1.96
C LEU A 105 0.37 -9.34 -1.06
N TRP A 106 -0.77 -8.97 -1.62
CA TRP A 106 -2.04 -8.87 -0.91
C TRP A 106 -2.44 -10.19 -0.23
N ASN A 107 -2.32 -11.31 -0.94
CA ASN A 107 -2.60 -12.66 -0.44
C ASN A 107 -1.68 -13.15 0.70
N GLY A 108 -0.64 -12.38 1.07
CA GLY A 108 0.31 -12.77 2.13
C GLY A 108 1.56 -13.47 1.64
N THR A 109 1.70 -13.71 0.33
CA THR A 109 2.94 -14.22 -0.24
C THR A 109 4.06 -13.21 -0.03
N ARG A 110 5.13 -13.64 0.65
CA ARG A 110 6.36 -12.86 0.81
C ARG A 110 7.01 -12.63 -0.55
N VAL A 111 7.53 -11.44 -0.76
CA VAL A 111 8.35 -11.09 -1.92
C VAL A 111 9.80 -11.00 -1.46
N ASP A 112 10.66 -11.81 -2.05
CA ASP A 112 12.10 -11.76 -1.80
C ASP A 112 12.77 -10.81 -2.80
N ILE A 113 13.62 -9.92 -2.27
CA ILE A 113 14.24 -8.80 -2.99
C ILE A 113 15.77 -8.89 -2.90
#